data_AF-A0A5B9MJH3-F1
#
_entry.id   AF-A0A5B9MJH3-F1
#
_cell.length_a   1.000
_cell.length_b   1.000
_cell.length_c   1.000
_cell.angle_alpha   90.00
_cell.angle_beta   90.00
_cell.angle_gamma   90.00
#
_symmetry.space_group_name_H-M   'P 1'
#
loop_
_entity.id
_entity.type
_entity.pdbx_description
1 polymer ?
#
loop_
_entity_poly.entity_id
_entity_poly.type
_entity_poly.pdbx_seq_one_letter_code
_entity_poly.pdbx_strand_id
1 'polypeptide(L)'
;MLNFTKTVVCCLAVVALSSVSEAGEAIAYRLSKTKEMHFDDGRKAEQHLAAVKKLGCEARMDSHGGHTDVIYRSAKWQVMEVANDKLVHQWEDWLKKAGFETVHGHAADHGSGHDAHDGHDLSGHDHAGHSHEGHSHSPGKAEEVSYVMQNWKTIHSQDATQMSELVALMKGLGCEVRTEDHGGHKDVSVRCPQWKHVEVASHEAAAGWQDWLRKNGFETRHEH
;
A
#
# COMPACT_ATOMS: atom_id res chain seq x y z
N MET A 1 -14.11 6.09 71.99
CA MET A 1 -13.13 5.03 71.66
C MET A 1 -13.61 4.38 70.37
N LEU A 2 -13.21 4.92 69.23
CA LEU A 2 -12.06 4.54 68.38
C LEU A 2 -12.37 3.36 67.43
N ASN A 3 -12.47 3.77 66.15
CA ASN A 3 -12.63 3.03 64.90
C ASN A 3 -11.49 2.03 64.63
N PHE A 4 -11.73 1.04 63.76
CA PHE A 4 -11.20 1.02 62.38
C PHE A 4 -11.46 -0.35 61.72
N THR A 5 -12.33 -0.36 60.71
CA THR A 5 -12.47 -1.43 59.73
C THR A 5 -11.19 -1.53 58.88
N LYS A 6 -10.63 -2.74 58.79
CA LYS A 6 -9.47 -3.02 57.94
C LYS A 6 -9.93 -3.23 56.50
N THR A 7 -9.76 -2.22 55.65
CA THR A 7 -9.80 -2.38 54.20
C THR A 7 -8.46 -2.92 53.72
N VAL A 8 -8.44 -4.14 53.18
CA VAL A 8 -7.30 -4.67 52.42
C VAL A 8 -7.49 -4.25 50.97
N VAL A 9 -6.70 -3.30 50.52
CA VAL A 9 -6.58 -2.93 49.10
C VAL A 9 -5.60 -3.93 48.45
N CYS A 10 -6.12 -4.82 47.62
CA CYS A 10 -5.31 -5.69 46.77
C CYS A 10 -5.09 -4.96 45.44
N CYS A 11 -3.91 -4.36 45.26
CA CYS A 11 -3.49 -3.76 43.99
C CYS A 11 -3.19 -4.88 42.99
N LEU A 12 -4.18 -5.25 42.17
CA LEU A 12 -3.96 -5.98 40.93
C LEU A 12 -3.37 -5.00 39.91
N ALA A 13 -2.05 -5.05 39.74
CA ALA A 13 -1.38 -4.42 38.62
C ALA A 13 -1.78 -5.18 37.34
N VAL A 14 -2.78 -4.65 36.62
CA VAL A 14 -3.09 -5.10 35.26
C VAL A 14 -1.95 -4.58 34.38
N VAL A 15 -0.99 -5.45 34.08
CA VAL A 15 -0.01 -5.19 33.02
C VAL A 15 -0.78 -5.32 31.71
N ALA A 16 -1.21 -4.18 31.16
CA ALA A 16 -1.72 -4.13 29.80
C ALA A 16 -0.56 -4.50 28.87
N LEU A 17 -0.57 -5.74 28.38
CA LEU A 17 0.21 -6.13 27.22
C LEU A 17 -0.39 -5.35 26.05
N SER A 18 0.24 -4.22 25.69
CA SER A 18 0.00 -3.55 24.43
C SER A 18 0.29 -4.57 23.33
N SER A 19 -0.75 -5.10 22.71
CA SER A 19 -0.64 -5.82 21.44
C SER A 19 0.03 -4.87 20.47
N VAL A 20 1.27 -5.15 20.10
CA VAL A 20 1.88 -4.55 18.92
C VAL A 20 1.00 -5.02 17.77
N SER A 21 0.16 -4.12 17.25
CA SER A 21 -0.47 -4.37 15.96
C SER A 21 0.70 -4.57 15.01
N GLU A 22 0.84 -5.78 14.47
CA GLU A 22 1.59 -5.97 13.23
C GLU A 22 1.05 -4.88 12.28
N ALA A 23 1.93 -3.97 11.87
CA ALA A 23 1.51 -2.81 11.10
C ALA A 23 0.90 -3.36 9.81
N GLY A 24 -0.40 -3.13 9.59
CA GLY A 24 -1.06 -3.57 8.37
C GLY A 24 -0.32 -2.99 7.16
N GLU A 25 -0.12 -3.81 6.14
CA GLU A 25 0.45 -3.34 4.87
C GLU A 25 -0.61 -2.58 4.10
N ALA A 26 -0.20 -1.62 3.28
CA ALA A 26 -1.13 -0.83 2.49
C ALA A 26 -0.66 -0.69 1.05
N ILE A 27 -1.64 -0.68 0.15
CA ILE A 27 -1.44 -0.37 -1.26
C ILE A 27 -2.36 0.77 -1.64
N ALA A 28 -1.76 1.85 -2.16
CA ALA A 28 -2.53 2.88 -2.84
C ALA A 28 -2.67 2.51 -4.32
N TYR A 29 -3.85 2.78 -4.89
CA TYR A 29 -4.13 2.49 -6.28
C TYR A 29 -5.03 3.53 -6.93
N ARG A 30 -4.90 3.68 -8.25
CA ARG A 30 -5.83 4.47 -9.06
C ARG A 30 -5.93 3.92 -10.48
N LEU A 31 -6.99 4.31 -11.17
CA LEU A 31 -7.19 4.05 -12.58
C LEU A 31 -7.65 5.35 -13.22
N SER A 32 -6.67 6.18 -13.59
CA SER A 32 -6.88 7.56 -14.05
C SER A 32 -7.64 7.63 -15.38
N LYS A 33 -7.40 6.66 -16.26
CA LYS A 33 -8.10 6.50 -17.54
C LYS A 33 -9.31 5.59 -17.40
N THR A 34 -10.42 5.96 -18.04
CA THR A 34 -11.60 5.10 -18.12
C THR A 34 -11.26 3.77 -18.78
N LYS A 35 -11.72 2.68 -18.16
CA LYS A 35 -11.63 1.33 -18.68
C LYS A 35 -13.03 0.78 -18.95
N GLU A 36 -13.13 0.00 -20.01
CA GLU A 36 -14.35 -0.68 -20.43
C GLU A 36 -14.04 -2.18 -20.54
N MET A 37 -14.93 -2.99 -19.99
CA MET A 37 -14.81 -4.44 -20.02
C MET A 37 -16.12 -5.06 -20.49
N HIS A 38 -16.02 -5.87 -21.54
CA HIS A 38 -17.14 -6.51 -22.21
C HIS A 38 -17.51 -7.84 -21.58
N PHE A 39 -18.81 -8.09 -21.43
CA PHE A 39 -19.36 -9.34 -20.91
C PHE A 39 -20.56 -9.82 -21.74
N ASP A 40 -20.50 -11.07 -22.19
CA ASP A 40 -21.64 -11.79 -22.76
C ASP A 40 -22.65 -12.24 -21.69
N ASP A 41 -22.19 -12.39 -20.44
CA ASP A 41 -22.99 -12.84 -19.30
C ASP A 41 -23.29 -11.65 -18.37
N GLY A 42 -24.55 -11.20 -18.36
CA GLY A 42 -24.99 -10.07 -17.54
C GLY A 42 -24.74 -10.25 -16.04
N ARG A 43 -24.78 -11.49 -15.52
CA ARG A 43 -24.49 -11.74 -14.11
C ARG A 43 -23.00 -11.56 -13.80
N LYS A 44 -22.11 -11.91 -14.73
CA LYS A 44 -20.67 -11.62 -14.58
C LYS A 44 -20.40 -10.12 -14.65
N ALA A 45 -21.11 -9.39 -15.51
CA ALA A 45 -21.03 -7.94 -15.58
C ALA A 45 -21.45 -7.30 -14.23
N GLU A 46 -22.56 -7.75 -13.64
CA GLU A 46 -23.01 -7.28 -12.32
C GLU A 46 -22.02 -7.59 -11.21
N GLN A 47 -21.45 -8.80 -11.19
CA GLN A 47 -20.42 -9.19 -10.23
C GLN A 47 -19.18 -8.31 -10.35
N HIS A 48 -18.74 -8.05 -11.59
CA HIS A 48 -17.60 -7.17 -11.85
C HIS A 48 -17.90 -5.72 -11.44
N LEU A 49 -19.07 -5.19 -11.80
CA LEU A 49 -19.53 -3.86 -11.39
C LEU A 49 -19.50 -3.71 -9.86
N ALA A 50 -20.03 -4.71 -9.14
CA ALA A 50 -20.03 -4.70 -7.68
C ALA A 50 -18.61 -4.74 -7.10
N ALA A 51 -17.71 -5.51 -7.70
CA ALA A 51 -16.31 -5.60 -7.28
C ALA A 51 -15.58 -4.25 -7.47
N VAL A 52 -15.68 -3.63 -8.65
CA VAL A 52 -14.99 -2.34 -8.89
C VAL A 52 -15.58 -1.20 -8.07
N LYS A 53 -16.90 -1.22 -7.77
CA LYS A 53 -17.51 -0.27 -6.83
C LYS A 53 -16.98 -0.44 -5.40
N LYS A 54 -16.72 -1.67 -4.95
CA LYS A 54 -16.09 -1.93 -3.65
C LYS A 54 -14.65 -1.43 -3.58
N LEU A 55 -13.95 -1.39 -4.73
CA LEU A 55 -12.65 -0.73 -4.87
C LEU A 55 -12.75 0.80 -4.98
N GLY A 56 -13.93 1.39 -4.74
CA GLY A 56 -14.13 2.83 -4.82
C GLY A 56 -14.17 3.41 -6.23
N CYS A 57 -14.25 2.57 -7.28
CA CYS A 57 -14.34 3.06 -8.65
C CYS A 57 -15.70 3.72 -8.93
N GLU A 58 -15.67 4.80 -9.68
CA GLU A 58 -16.82 5.32 -10.42
C GLU A 58 -17.14 4.32 -11.54
N ALA A 59 -18.28 3.63 -11.47
CA ALA A 59 -18.59 2.54 -12.39
C ALA A 59 -20.07 2.48 -12.80
N ARG A 60 -20.31 2.18 -14.08
CA ARG A 60 -21.63 1.98 -14.68
C ARG A 60 -21.64 0.78 -15.61
N MET A 61 -22.84 0.28 -15.91
CA MET A 61 -23.08 -0.71 -16.96
C MET A 61 -23.71 -0.05 -18.17
N ASP A 62 -23.41 -0.57 -19.35
CA ASP A 62 -24.00 -0.19 -20.63
C ASP A 62 -24.42 -1.46 -21.38
N SER A 63 -25.70 -1.59 -21.72
CA SER A 63 -26.23 -2.80 -22.34
C SER A 63 -26.65 -2.50 -23.78
N HIS A 64 -25.99 -3.12 -24.73
CA HIS A 64 -26.28 -2.95 -26.15
C HIS A 64 -25.92 -4.21 -26.93
N GLY A 65 -26.54 -4.40 -28.11
CA GLY A 65 -26.18 -5.50 -29.01
C GLY A 65 -26.23 -6.91 -28.40
N GLY A 66 -27.01 -7.13 -27.34
CA GLY A 66 -27.12 -8.42 -26.66
C GLY A 66 -26.02 -8.72 -25.63
N HIS A 67 -25.11 -7.79 -25.35
CA HIS A 67 -24.06 -7.91 -24.33
C HIS A 67 -24.13 -6.74 -23.35
N THR A 68 -23.27 -6.78 -22.33
CA THR A 68 -23.16 -5.71 -21.34
C THR A 68 -21.71 -5.35 -21.07
N ASP A 69 -21.40 -4.07 -21.14
CA ASP A 69 -20.09 -3.54 -20.81
C ASP A 69 -20.13 -2.92 -19.42
N VAL A 70 -19.05 -3.11 -18.66
CA VAL A 70 -18.79 -2.40 -17.41
C VAL A 70 -17.75 -1.34 -17.67
N ILE A 71 -18.13 -0.08 -17.50
CA ILE A 71 -17.28 1.10 -17.73
C ILE A 71 -16.96 1.70 -16.38
N TYR A 72 -15.66 1.78 -16.05
CA TYR A 72 -15.22 2.20 -14.73
C TYR A 72 -13.88 2.92 -14.73
N ARG A 73 -13.66 3.74 -13.69
CA ARG A 73 -12.38 4.40 -13.39
C ARG A 73 -12.25 4.66 -11.91
N SER A 74 -11.02 4.89 -11.45
CA SER A 74 -10.73 5.48 -10.15
C SER A 74 -9.80 6.66 -10.38
N ALA A 75 -10.38 7.81 -10.73
CA ALA A 75 -9.59 8.99 -11.07
C ALA A 75 -8.72 9.45 -9.89
N LYS A 76 -9.22 9.23 -8.68
CA LYS A 76 -8.54 9.55 -7.43
C LYS A 76 -7.81 8.36 -6.86
N TRP A 77 -6.72 8.62 -6.13
CA TRP A 77 -6.06 7.58 -5.34
C TRP A 77 -7.00 7.02 -4.27
N GLN A 78 -7.09 5.70 -4.23
CA GLN A 78 -7.70 4.91 -3.17
C GLN A 78 -6.60 4.19 -2.41
N VAL A 79 -6.92 3.68 -1.22
CA VAL A 79 -6.00 2.85 -0.43
C VAL A 79 -6.73 1.67 0.14
N MET A 80 -6.03 0.55 0.22
CA MET A 80 -6.49 -0.66 0.90
C MET A 80 -5.41 -1.12 1.86
N GLU A 81 -5.82 -1.36 3.10
CA GLU A 81 -4.98 -1.98 4.13
C GLU A 81 -5.26 -3.49 4.13
N VAL A 82 -4.18 -4.27 4.19
CA VAL A 82 -4.20 -5.73 4.18
C VAL A 82 -3.34 -6.26 5.33
N ALA A 83 -3.58 -7.51 5.69
CA ALA A 83 -3.02 -8.05 6.93
C ALA A 83 -1.50 -8.29 6.88
N ASN A 84 -0.91 -8.46 5.69
CA ASN A 84 0.50 -8.79 5.54
C ASN A 84 1.01 -8.53 4.13
N ASP A 85 2.34 -8.55 4.00
CA ASP A 85 3.10 -8.37 2.76
C ASP A 85 2.67 -9.33 1.64
N LYS A 86 2.48 -10.61 1.94
CA LYS A 86 2.03 -11.57 0.92
C LYS A 86 0.71 -11.14 0.28
N LEU A 87 -0.25 -10.67 1.07
CA LEU A 87 -1.53 -10.19 0.55
C LEU A 87 -1.37 -8.88 -0.23
N VAL A 88 -0.46 -7.99 0.17
CA VAL A 88 -0.27 -6.71 -0.54
C VAL A 88 0.29 -6.95 -1.92
N HIS A 89 1.27 -7.86 -2.07
CA HIS A 89 1.80 -8.28 -3.36
C HIS A 89 0.74 -8.93 -4.25
N GLN A 90 -0.09 -9.82 -3.69
CA GLN A 90 -1.18 -10.43 -4.44
C GLN A 90 -2.19 -9.40 -4.97
N TRP A 91 -2.51 -8.40 -4.16
CA TRP A 91 -3.38 -7.30 -4.58
C TRP A 91 -2.70 -6.39 -5.59
N GLU A 92 -1.42 -6.09 -5.40
CA GLU A 92 -0.65 -5.27 -6.31
C GLU A 92 -0.58 -5.89 -7.70
N ASP A 93 -0.20 -7.17 -7.79
CA ASP A 93 -0.14 -7.91 -9.05
C ASP A 93 -1.50 -7.92 -9.75
N TRP A 94 -2.56 -8.17 -9.00
CA TRP A 94 -3.92 -8.15 -9.55
C TRP A 94 -4.30 -6.76 -10.07
N LEU A 95 -4.02 -5.70 -9.30
CA LEU A 95 -4.31 -4.32 -9.65
C LEU A 95 -3.52 -3.89 -10.90
N LYS A 96 -2.21 -4.14 -10.94
CA LYS A 96 -1.34 -3.88 -12.09
C LYS A 96 -1.84 -4.61 -13.34
N LYS A 97 -2.18 -5.90 -13.22
CA LYS A 97 -2.75 -6.69 -14.32
C LYS A 97 -4.12 -6.16 -14.77
N ALA A 98 -4.91 -5.62 -13.84
CA ALA A 98 -6.16 -4.95 -14.13
C ALA A 98 -5.96 -3.54 -14.74
N GLY A 99 -4.72 -3.04 -14.84
CA GLY A 99 -4.36 -1.76 -15.45
C GLY A 99 -4.39 -0.57 -14.48
N PHE A 100 -4.47 -0.82 -13.18
CA PHE A 100 -4.34 0.22 -12.17
C PHE A 100 -2.87 0.63 -12.01
N GLU A 101 -2.67 1.91 -11.74
CA GLU A 101 -1.44 2.42 -11.15
C GLU A 101 -1.44 2.05 -9.66
N THR A 102 -0.32 1.59 -9.13
CA THR A 102 -0.17 1.20 -7.72
C THR A 102 1.02 1.90 -7.07
N VAL A 103 0.94 2.07 -5.75
CA VAL A 103 2.05 2.52 -4.89
C VAL A 103 2.01 1.66 -3.65
N HIS A 104 3.10 0.94 -3.41
CA HIS A 104 3.33 0.14 -2.22
C HIS A 104 4.78 0.34 -1.77
N GLY A 105 4.97 0.83 -0.54
CA GLY A 105 6.26 1.18 0.03
C GLY A 105 6.84 0.07 0.90
N HIS A 106 7.87 -0.61 0.41
CA HIS A 106 8.56 -1.67 1.12
C HIS A 106 9.43 -1.10 2.23
N ALA A 107 9.62 -1.86 3.31
CA ALA A 107 10.71 -1.56 4.24
C ALA A 107 12.04 -1.64 3.49
N ALA A 108 13.04 -0.81 3.86
CA ALA A 108 14.40 -1.04 3.39
C ALA A 108 14.78 -2.49 3.76
N ASP A 109 15.12 -3.30 2.76
CA ASP A 109 15.52 -4.68 2.99
C ASP A 109 16.56 -4.70 4.11
N HIS A 110 16.32 -5.51 5.14
CA HIS A 110 17.28 -5.72 6.21
C HIS A 110 18.45 -6.51 5.63
N GLY A 111 19.30 -5.88 4.83
CA GLY A 111 20.50 -6.43 4.21
C GLY A 111 20.46 -7.94 4.16
N SER A 112 19.57 -8.49 3.32
CA SER A 112 19.57 -9.90 3.00
C SER A 112 20.95 -10.15 2.42
N GLY A 113 21.85 -10.66 3.25
CA GLY A 113 23.18 -11.04 2.83
C GLY A 113 23.02 -11.83 1.55
N HIS A 114 23.75 -11.41 0.52
CA HIS A 114 24.21 -12.35 -0.47
C HIS A 114 25.00 -13.42 0.27
N ASP A 115 24.30 -14.38 0.88
CA ASP A 115 24.89 -15.65 1.25
C ASP A 115 25.22 -16.31 -0.10
N ALA A 116 26.47 -16.13 -0.47
CA ALA A 116 27.13 -16.92 -1.48
C ALA A 116 26.79 -18.40 -1.18
N HIS A 117 25.94 -18.99 -2.01
CA HIS A 117 25.80 -20.43 -2.07
C HIS A 117 27.08 -20.97 -2.70
N ASP A 118 28.13 -21.08 -1.88
CA ASP A 118 29.26 -21.96 -2.14
C ASP A 118 28.75 -23.41 -2.16
N GLY A 119 29.19 -24.12 -3.20
CA GLY A 119 28.50 -25.26 -3.74
C GLY A 119 28.42 -26.49 -2.84
N HIS A 120 27.35 -27.25 -3.03
CA HIS A 120 27.38 -28.69 -2.86
C HIS A 120 26.73 -29.36 -4.06
N ASP A 121 27.58 -29.95 -4.90
CA ASP A 121 27.23 -30.98 -5.87
C ASP A 121 26.77 -32.22 -5.08
N LEU A 122 25.48 -32.53 -5.14
CA LEU A 122 24.95 -33.87 -4.87
C LEU A 122 23.77 -34.14 -5.80
N SER A 123 24.11 -34.80 -6.91
CA SER A 123 23.34 -35.83 -7.60
C SER A 123 22.00 -36.24 -6.98
N GLY A 124 20.92 -35.98 -7.73
CA GLY A 124 19.77 -36.87 -7.86
C GLY A 124 18.74 -36.87 -6.74
N HIS A 125 17.64 -36.14 -6.92
CA HIS A 125 16.29 -36.66 -6.67
C HIS A 125 15.25 -35.83 -7.44
N ASP A 126 14.53 -36.51 -8.33
CA ASP A 126 13.36 -35.99 -9.03
C ASP A 126 12.24 -35.70 -8.03
N HIS A 127 12.07 -34.42 -7.70
CA HIS A 127 10.79 -33.92 -7.22
C HIS A 127 10.43 -32.69 -8.03
N ALA A 128 9.23 -32.74 -8.63
CA ALA A 128 8.58 -31.62 -9.29
C ALA A 128 8.41 -30.47 -8.28
N GLY A 129 9.44 -29.63 -8.20
CA GLY A 129 9.42 -28.39 -7.46
C GLY A 129 8.61 -27.37 -8.24
N HIS A 130 7.45 -27.01 -7.72
CA HIS A 130 6.79 -25.78 -8.11
C HIS A 130 7.74 -24.63 -7.76
N SER A 131 8.41 -24.08 -8.77
CA SER A 131 9.11 -22.79 -8.65
C SER A 131 8.10 -21.77 -8.17
N HIS A 132 8.28 -21.33 -6.93
CA HIS A 132 7.86 -20.00 -6.54
C HIS A 132 8.79 -19.05 -7.31
N GLU A 133 8.36 -18.64 -8.51
CA GLU A 133 8.89 -17.46 -9.18
C GLU A 133 8.55 -16.25 -8.30
N GLY A 134 9.36 -16.05 -7.25
CA GLY A 134 9.55 -14.74 -6.65
C GLY A 134 10.06 -13.82 -7.75
N HIS A 135 9.31 -12.75 -7.96
CA HIS A 135 9.52 -11.64 -8.88
C HIS A 135 10.78 -11.71 -9.76
N SER A 136 10.65 -12.37 -10.93
CA SER A 136 11.61 -12.24 -12.01
C SER A 136 11.40 -10.88 -12.70
N HIS A 137 12.08 -9.84 -12.20
CA HIS A 137 12.24 -8.59 -12.95
C HIS A 137 13.11 -8.86 -14.18
N SER A 138 12.63 -8.48 -15.35
CA SER A 138 13.43 -8.53 -16.58
C SER A 138 14.79 -7.87 -16.35
N PRO A 139 15.91 -8.50 -16.76
CA PRO A 139 17.23 -7.94 -16.52
C PRO A 139 17.38 -6.57 -17.21
N GLY A 140 17.51 -5.51 -16.39
CA GLY A 140 18.12 -4.23 -16.78
C GLY A 140 17.28 -2.94 -16.78
N LYS A 141 16.15 -2.80 -16.06
CA LYS A 141 15.35 -1.54 -16.06
C LYS A 141 14.57 -1.16 -14.79
N ALA A 142 14.49 -2.01 -13.76
CA ALA A 142 13.81 -1.62 -12.51
C ALA A 142 14.74 -0.71 -11.72
N GLU A 143 14.23 0.42 -11.24
CA GLU A 143 15.00 1.40 -10.47
C GLU A 143 14.32 1.56 -9.10
N GLU A 144 15.11 1.87 -8.08
CA GLU A 144 14.60 1.99 -6.72
C GLU A 144 14.74 3.43 -6.21
N VAL A 145 13.66 3.96 -5.63
CA VAL A 145 13.71 5.21 -4.87
C VAL A 145 13.46 4.94 -3.40
N SER A 146 14.52 5.07 -2.61
CA SER A 146 14.49 4.99 -1.15
C SER A 146 14.15 6.36 -0.55
N TYR A 147 13.34 6.39 0.52
CA TYR A 147 12.87 7.62 1.18
C TYR A 147 12.65 7.47 2.69
N VAL A 148 12.74 8.60 3.40
CA VAL A 148 12.47 8.70 4.84
C VAL A 148 11.96 10.11 5.20
N MET A 149 11.14 10.21 6.24
CA MET A 149 10.71 11.48 6.84
C MET A 149 10.53 11.25 8.35
N GLN A 150 11.62 11.36 9.11
CA GLN A 150 11.66 10.95 10.51
C GLN A 150 10.70 11.75 11.41
N ASN A 151 10.62 13.05 11.16
CA ASN A 151 9.81 13.97 11.94
C ASN A 151 8.42 14.13 11.32
N TRP A 152 7.43 14.36 12.17
CA TRP A 152 6.08 14.68 11.72
C TRP A 152 6.08 15.97 10.89
N LYS A 153 5.45 15.91 9.72
CA LYS A 153 5.12 17.06 8.90
C LYS A 153 3.60 17.18 8.79
N THR A 154 3.07 18.31 9.25
CA THR A 154 1.64 18.64 9.11
C THR A 154 1.42 19.43 7.84
N ILE A 155 0.45 18.97 7.04
CA ILE A 155 -0.01 19.60 5.82
C ILE A 155 -1.43 20.07 6.07
N HIS A 156 -1.62 21.37 5.86
CA HIS A 156 -2.88 22.07 6.05
C HIS A 156 -3.48 22.40 4.69
N SER A 157 -4.71 21.97 4.44
CA SER A 157 -5.46 22.32 3.22
C SER A 157 -6.96 22.29 3.49
N GLN A 158 -7.68 23.19 2.84
CA GLN A 158 -9.15 23.19 2.86
C GLN A 158 -9.74 22.27 1.78
N ASP A 159 -8.93 21.77 0.86
CA ASP A 159 -9.38 20.84 -0.17
C ASP A 159 -9.40 19.41 0.40
N ALA A 160 -10.59 18.99 0.84
CA ALA A 160 -10.82 17.66 1.39
C ALA A 160 -10.54 16.53 0.37
N THR A 161 -10.70 16.78 -0.93
CA THR A 161 -10.35 15.79 -1.96
C THR A 161 -8.84 15.64 -2.07
N GLN A 162 -8.11 16.75 -2.13
CA GLN A 162 -6.65 16.72 -2.16
C GLN A 162 -6.08 16.00 -0.93
N MET A 163 -6.65 16.25 0.26
CA MET A 163 -6.20 15.62 1.49
C MET A 163 -6.50 14.12 1.54
N SER A 164 -7.64 13.66 1.01
CA SER A 164 -7.91 12.21 0.98
C SER A 164 -6.97 11.45 0.03
N GLU A 165 -6.63 12.04 -1.12
CA GLU A 165 -5.64 11.47 -2.04
C GLU A 165 -4.24 11.45 -1.43
N LEU A 166 -3.86 12.52 -0.74
CA LEU A 166 -2.60 12.58 -0.01
C LEU A 166 -2.52 11.50 1.06
N VAL A 167 -3.59 11.32 1.85
CA VAL A 167 -3.66 10.25 2.87
C VAL A 167 -3.52 8.87 2.21
N ALA A 168 -4.22 8.62 1.09
CA ALA A 168 -4.12 7.35 0.38
C ALA A 168 -2.69 7.08 -0.09
N LEU A 169 -2.07 8.04 -0.77
CA LEU A 169 -0.68 7.93 -1.23
C LEU A 169 0.31 7.71 -0.09
N MET A 170 0.21 8.47 0.99
CA MET A 170 1.14 8.36 2.12
C MET A 170 0.99 7.02 2.84
N LYS A 171 -0.22 6.50 2.97
CA LYS A 171 -0.44 5.13 3.46
C LYS A 171 0.11 4.08 2.50
N GLY A 172 -0.08 4.23 1.19
CA GLY A 172 0.51 3.34 0.18
C GLY A 172 2.04 3.32 0.23
N LEU A 173 2.67 4.47 0.50
CA LEU A 173 4.11 4.59 0.79
C LEU A 173 4.50 4.02 2.17
N GLY A 174 3.59 3.36 2.88
CA GLY A 174 3.82 2.82 4.23
C GLY A 174 4.12 3.87 5.30
N CYS A 175 3.83 5.15 5.04
CA CYS A 175 4.03 6.20 6.03
C CYS A 175 2.96 6.11 7.14
N GLU A 176 3.33 6.56 8.33
CA GLU A 176 2.36 6.82 9.39
C GLU A 176 1.59 8.10 9.06
N VAL A 177 0.26 8.06 9.17
CA VAL A 177 -0.62 9.18 8.85
C VAL A 177 -1.59 9.44 10.01
N ARG A 178 -1.76 10.71 10.38
CA ARG A 178 -2.75 11.18 11.34
C ARG A 178 -3.60 12.26 10.69
N THR A 179 -4.90 12.26 10.98
CA THR A 179 -5.83 13.30 10.54
C THR A 179 -6.48 13.92 11.75
N GLU A 180 -6.44 15.25 11.84
CA GLU A 180 -7.01 16.00 12.97
C GLU A 180 -7.99 17.05 12.44
N ASP A 181 -9.11 17.23 13.13
CA ASP A 181 -10.06 18.30 12.80
C ASP A 181 -9.57 19.62 13.40
N HIS A 182 -9.37 20.61 12.53
CA HIS A 182 -8.87 21.92 12.91
C HIS A 182 -9.54 23.00 12.04
N GLY A 183 -10.09 24.04 12.67
CA GLY A 183 -10.67 25.17 11.94
C GLY A 183 -11.74 24.81 10.90
N GLY A 184 -12.51 23.73 11.12
CA GLY A 184 -13.57 23.27 10.21
C GLY A 184 -13.10 22.46 8.99
N HIS A 185 -11.84 22.05 8.94
CA HIS A 185 -11.30 21.13 7.93
C HIS A 185 -10.33 20.12 8.59
N LYS A 186 -9.73 19.24 7.79
CA LYS A 186 -8.82 18.20 8.27
C LYS A 186 -7.37 18.55 7.95
N ASP A 187 -6.55 18.59 8.98
CA ASP A 187 -5.09 18.63 8.85
C ASP A 187 -4.55 17.20 8.75
N VAL A 188 -3.55 16.99 7.90
CA VAL A 188 -2.91 15.69 7.69
C VAL A 188 -1.47 15.77 8.18
N SER A 189 -1.13 15.00 9.21
CA SER A 189 0.25 14.85 9.67
C SER A 189 0.82 13.52 9.19
N VAL A 190 2.01 13.55 8.62
CA VAL A 190 2.67 12.37 8.04
C VAL A 190 4.08 12.25 8.61
N ARG A 191 4.56 11.01 8.81
CA ARG A 191 5.98 10.69 8.94
C ARG A 191 6.28 9.32 8.36
N CYS A 192 7.51 9.10 7.95
CA CYS A 192 8.06 7.80 7.60
C CYS A 192 9.34 7.62 8.43
N PRO A 193 9.26 7.03 9.64
CA PRO A 193 10.36 7.04 10.60
C PRO A 193 11.50 6.09 10.22
N GLN A 194 11.23 5.13 9.35
CA GLN A 194 12.21 4.17 8.83
C GLN A 194 12.40 4.41 7.34
N TRP A 195 13.57 4.04 6.81
CA TRP A 195 13.77 4.03 5.38
C TRP A 195 12.81 3.04 4.73
N LYS A 196 12.16 3.49 3.67
CA LYS A 196 11.31 2.70 2.79
C LYS A 196 11.76 2.89 1.35
N HIS A 197 11.31 2.02 0.47
CA HIS A 197 11.56 2.18 -0.96
C HIS A 197 10.34 1.88 -1.81
N VAL A 198 10.35 2.40 -3.03
CA VAL A 198 9.43 2.02 -4.11
C VAL A 198 10.23 1.62 -5.33
N GLU A 199 9.83 0.52 -5.94
CA GLU A 199 10.34 0.10 -7.24
C GLU A 199 9.58 0.80 -8.37
N VAL A 200 10.29 1.23 -9.40
CA VAL A 200 9.72 1.93 -10.55
C VAL A 200 10.31 1.42 -11.85
N ALA A 201 9.51 1.50 -12.93
CA ALA A 201 9.83 0.85 -14.19
C ALA A 201 10.91 1.54 -15.04
N SER A 202 11.37 2.74 -14.65
CA SER A 202 12.37 3.48 -15.42
C SER A 202 13.07 4.55 -14.58
N HIS A 203 14.26 4.95 -15.04
CA HIS A 203 15.04 6.04 -14.47
C HIS A 203 14.27 7.37 -14.45
N GLU A 204 13.49 7.66 -15.50
CA GLU A 204 12.64 8.88 -15.56
C GLU A 204 11.54 8.84 -14.48
N ALA A 205 10.92 7.66 -14.27
CA ALA A 205 9.96 7.48 -13.20
C ALA A 205 10.62 7.65 -11.82
N ALA A 206 11.83 7.11 -11.64
CA ALA A 206 12.61 7.27 -10.40
C ALA A 206 12.91 8.74 -10.11
N ALA A 207 13.41 9.48 -11.10
CA ALA A 207 13.65 10.92 -10.97
C ALA A 207 12.37 11.69 -10.60
N GLY A 208 11.25 11.39 -11.26
CA GLY A 208 9.95 12.00 -10.94
C GLY A 208 9.50 11.72 -9.50
N TRP A 209 9.67 10.49 -9.02
CA TRP A 209 9.38 10.12 -7.63
C TRP A 209 10.30 10.83 -6.65
N GLN A 210 11.61 10.87 -6.91
CA GLN A 210 12.55 11.59 -6.06
C GLN A 210 12.20 13.08 -5.93
N ASP A 211 11.89 13.74 -7.04
CA ASP A 211 11.53 15.16 -7.05
C ASP A 211 10.24 15.40 -6.27
N TRP A 212 9.23 14.55 -6.47
CA TRP A 212 7.98 14.65 -5.75
C TRP A 212 8.17 14.42 -4.23
N LEU A 213 8.92 13.39 -3.85
CA LEU A 213 9.21 13.06 -2.45
C LEU A 213 9.98 14.20 -1.76
N ARG A 214 11.04 14.72 -2.38
CA ARG A 214 11.81 15.86 -1.85
C ARG A 214 10.95 17.11 -1.67
N LYS A 215 10.12 17.43 -2.68
CA LYS A 215 9.16 18.55 -2.59
C LYS A 215 8.18 18.37 -1.42
N ASN A 216 7.86 17.13 -1.08
CA ASN A 216 7.00 16.79 0.05
C ASN A 216 7.75 16.63 1.37
N GLY A 217 9.06 16.91 1.43
CA GLY A 217 9.84 16.97 2.67
C GLY A 217 10.50 15.65 3.07
N PHE A 218 10.55 14.67 2.17
CA PHE A 218 11.30 13.45 2.37
C PHE A 218 12.77 13.66 2.04
N GLU A 219 13.65 12.99 2.78
CA GLU A 219 14.99 12.68 2.33
C GLU A 219 14.91 11.48 1.38
N THR A 220 15.68 11.49 0.28
CA THR A 220 15.64 10.42 -0.73
C THR A 220 17.02 9.94 -1.16
N ARG A 221 17.08 8.67 -1.58
CA ARG A 221 18.20 8.01 -2.25
C ARG A 221 17.66 7.32 -3.51
N HIS A 222 18.51 7.16 -4.52
CA HIS A 222 18.16 6.45 -5.75
C HIS A 222 19.32 5.55 -6.10
N GLU A 223 19.01 4.27 -6.23
CA GLU A 223 19.93 3.19 -6.53
C GLU A 223 19.57 2.64 -7.93
N HIS A 224 20.62 2.32 -8.69
CA HIS A 224 20.57 1.93 -10.11
C HIS A 224 20.87 0.44 -10.28
#